data_AF-A0A1Y5PFJ0-F1
#
_entry.id   AF-A0A1Y5PFJ0-F1
#
_cell.length_a   1.000
_cell.length_b   1.000
_cell.length_c   1.000
_cell.angle_alpha   90.00
_cell.angle_beta   90.00
_cell.angle_gamma   90.00
#
_symmetry.space_group_name_H-M   'P 1'
#
loop_
_entity.id
_entity.type
_entity.pdbx_description
1 polymer ?
#
loop_
_entity_poly.entity_id
_entity_poly.type
_entity_poly.pdbx_seq_one_letter_code
_entity_poly.pdbx_strand_id
1 'polypeptide(L)'
;MTTNRRDGNATHYQYSPEGPHFIEQAVRVYLRLADDGAGWIVDGATVDGSPLYSDYTDETAVNAECVCGRPEECEAVRRVADALPLPTGAELAQLILDALPR
;
A
#
# COMPACT_ATOMS: atom_id res chain seq x y z
N MET A 1 10.25 -26.55 9.26
CA MET A 1 11.22 -25.82 8.41
C MET A 1 10.48 -24.62 7.84
N THR A 2 10.66 -23.45 8.44
CA THR A 2 10.17 -22.19 7.87
C THR A 2 11.14 -21.76 6.78
N THR A 3 10.72 -21.82 5.53
CA THR A 3 11.45 -21.23 4.41
C THR A 3 11.51 -19.72 4.66
N ASN A 4 12.70 -19.19 4.98
CA ASN A 4 12.92 -17.75 5.00
C ASN A 4 12.65 -17.21 3.59
N ARG A 5 11.48 -16.60 3.42
CA ARG A 5 11.18 -15.79 2.25
C ARG A 5 12.17 -14.62 2.23
N ARG A 6 12.64 -14.25 1.03
CA ARG A 6 13.56 -13.09 0.88
C ARG A 6 12.84 -11.77 1.18
N ASP A 7 11.54 -11.75 0.97
CA ASP A 7 10.61 -10.69 1.32
C ASP A 7 10.04 -10.95 2.72
N GLY A 8 10.34 -10.05 3.66
CA GLY A 8 9.99 -10.15 5.08
C GLY A 8 8.52 -9.89 5.39
N ASN A 9 7.61 -10.57 4.68
CA ASN A 9 6.17 -10.39 4.84
C ASN A 9 5.75 -10.83 6.26
N ALA A 10 5.50 -9.87 7.15
CA ALA A 10 5.07 -10.13 8.52
C ALA A 10 3.58 -10.48 8.54
N THR A 11 3.22 -11.46 9.35
CA THR A 11 1.87 -12.02 9.43
C THR A 11 0.96 -11.08 10.21
N HIS A 12 0.21 -10.25 9.47
CA HIS A 12 -1.03 -9.53 9.82
C HIS A 12 -1.01 -8.42 10.89
N TYR A 13 -1.65 -7.30 10.53
CA TYR A 13 -2.06 -6.24 11.46
C TYR A 13 -3.28 -6.69 12.28
N GLN A 14 -3.25 -6.48 13.60
CA GLN A 14 -4.46 -6.59 14.44
C GLN A 14 -5.27 -5.29 14.31
N TYR A 15 -6.35 -5.34 13.54
CA TYR A 15 -7.31 -4.24 13.45
C TYR A 15 -8.17 -4.14 14.71
N SER A 16 -8.42 -2.91 15.19
CA SER A 16 -9.34 -2.61 16.30
C SER A 16 -10.73 -2.29 15.75
N PRO A 17 -11.79 -3.04 16.14
CA PRO A 17 -13.13 -2.97 15.51
C PRO A 17 -13.90 -1.66 15.70
N GLU A 18 -13.40 -0.72 16.50
CA GLU A 18 -14.03 0.60 16.72
C GLU A 18 -13.56 1.68 15.72
N GLY A 19 -12.61 1.37 14.82
CA GLY A 19 -12.08 2.29 13.82
C GLY A 19 -12.98 2.51 12.57
N PRO A 20 -12.67 3.54 11.74
CA PRO A 20 -13.30 3.75 10.42
C PRO A 20 -13.06 2.56 9.48
N HIS A 21 -13.95 2.35 8.50
CA HIS A 21 -13.91 1.22 7.55
C HIS A 21 -12.49 0.89 7.06
N PHE A 22 -12.12 -0.39 7.11
CA PHE A 22 -10.82 -0.87 6.65
C PHE A 22 -10.87 -1.05 5.12
N ILE A 23 -10.34 -0.07 4.41
CA ILE A 23 -10.22 -0.04 2.95
C ILE A 23 -8.75 0.10 2.61
N GLU A 24 -8.23 -0.80 1.79
CA GLU A 24 -6.81 -0.87 1.47
C GLU A 24 -6.54 -0.80 -0.03
N GLN A 25 -5.36 -0.29 -0.36
CA GLN A 25 -4.78 -0.30 -1.69
C GLN A 25 -3.32 -0.76 -1.59
N ALA A 26 -2.81 -1.31 -2.67
CA ALA A 26 -1.42 -1.71 -2.82
C ALA A 26 -0.82 -0.98 -4.01
N VAL A 27 0.30 -0.29 -3.79
CA VAL A 27 1.02 0.45 -4.84
C VAL A 27 2.39 -0.16 -5.11
N ARG A 28 2.86 -0.07 -6.37
CA ARG A 28 4.18 -0.54 -6.78
C ARG A 28 5.23 0.53 -6.57
N VAL A 29 6.31 0.13 -5.90
CA VAL A 29 7.58 0.87 -5.85
C VAL A 29 8.59 0.10 -6.70
N TYR A 30 9.11 0.75 -7.73
CA TYR A 30 10.12 0.17 -8.60
C TYR A 30 11.50 0.44 -8.02
N LEU A 31 12.31 -0.61 -7.92
CA LEU A 31 13.69 -0.55 -7.48
C LEU A 31 14.60 -0.94 -8.64
N ARG A 32 15.79 -0.32 -8.68
CA ARG A 32 16.89 -0.76 -9.53
C ARG A 32 18.13 -1.01 -8.67
N LEU A 33 19.03 -1.86 -9.17
CA LEU A 33 20.33 -2.02 -8.53
C LEU A 33 21.12 -0.72 -8.69
N ALA A 34 21.77 -0.28 -7.61
CA ALA A 34 22.71 0.84 -7.65
C ALA A 34 23.86 0.53 -8.63
N ASP A 35 24.44 1.58 -9.20
CA ASP A 35 25.45 1.42 -10.26
C ASP A 35 26.73 0.73 -9.75
N ASP A 36 27.00 0.80 -8.44
CA ASP A 36 28.09 0.11 -7.77
C ASP A 36 27.76 -1.35 -7.38
N GLY A 37 26.52 -1.80 -7.61
CA GLY A 37 26.05 -3.12 -7.27
C GLY A 37 25.86 -3.38 -5.77
N ALA A 38 25.98 -2.36 -4.91
CA ALA A 38 26.02 -2.54 -3.47
C ALA A 38 24.64 -2.61 -2.81
N GLY A 39 23.57 -2.23 -3.51
CA GLY A 39 22.22 -2.23 -2.95
C GLY A 39 21.12 -1.79 -3.92
N TRP A 40 19.90 -1.75 -3.41
CA TRP A 40 18.73 -1.28 -4.14
C TRP A 40 18.54 0.22 -3.95
N ILE A 41 18.19 0.90 -5.03
CA ILE A 41 17.76 2.30 -5.04
C ILE A 41 16.40 2.41 -5.70
N VAL A 42 15.66 3.46 -5.35
CA VAL A 42 14.37 3.77 -5.98
C VAL A 42 14.61 4.11 -7.45
N ASP A 43 13.89 3.43 -8.34
CA ASP A 43 13.91 3.72 -9.77
C ASP A 43 13.17 5.03 -10.07
N GLY A 44 13.64 5.77 -11.09
CA GLY A 44 13.08 7.05 -11.48
C GLY A 44 11.58 6.99 -11.80
N ALA A 45 11.07 5.86 -12.29
CA ALA A 45 9.64 5.66 -12.55
C ALA A 45 8.77 5.76 -11.30
N THR A 46 9.32 5.57 -10.09
CA THR A 46 8.57 5.72 -8.83
C THR A 46 8.43 7.19 -8.41
N VAL A 47 9.35 8.06 -8.85
CA VAL A 47 9.50 9.44 -8.35
C VAL A 47 9.41 10.48 -9.47
N ASP A 48 8.75 10.14 -10.57
CA ASP A 48 8.55 11.01 -11.73
C ASP A 48 7.49 12.11 -11.52
N GLY A 49 6.79 12.07 -10.38
CA GLY A 49 5.70 12.99 -10.01
C GLY A 49 4.31 12.52 -10.42
N SER A 50 4.20 11.35 -11.05
CA SER A 50 2.93 10.70 -11.39
C SER A 50 2.41 9.86 -10.20
N PRO A 51 1.08 9.61 -10.11
CA PRO A 51 0.52 8.60 -9.22
C PRO A 51 1.20 7.23 -9.41
N LEU A 52 1.48 6.54 -8.32
CA LEU A 52 2.06 5.20 -8.37
C LEU A 52 1.06 4.20 -8.98
N TYR A 53 1.59 3.17 -9.63
CA TYR A 53 0.78 2.08 -10.16
C TYR A 53 0.14 1.26 -9.05
N SER A 54 -1.13 0.92 -9.21
CA SER A 54 -1.77 -0.14 -8.43
C SER A 54 -1.03 -1.46 -8.65
N ASP A 55 -0.86 -2.24 -7.58
CA ASP A 55 -0.41 -3.63 -7.70
C ASP A 55 -1.56 -4.58 -8.06
N TYR A 56 -2.81 -4.18 -7.79
CA TYR A 56 -4.00 -4.89 -8.22
C TYR A 56 -4.31 -4.62 -9.70
N THR A 57 -4.55 -5.68 -10.47
CA THR A 57 -4.78 -5.66 -11.92
C THR A 57 -6.02 -4.88 -12.33
N ASP A 58 -7.05 -4.85 -11.49
CA ASP A 58 -8.31 -4.12 -11.70
C ASP A 58 -8.31 -2.73 -11.06
N GLU A 59 -7.17 -2.30 -10.52
CA GLU A 59 -6.95 -0.99 -9.89
C GLU A 59 -7.91 -0.68 -8.73
N THR A 60 -8.56 -1.72 -8.21
CA THR A 60 -9.68 -1.60 -7.28
C THR A 60 -9.21 -1.75 -5.84
N ALA A 61 -9.58 -0.81 -4.97
CA ALA A 61 -9.34 -0.91 -3.54
C ALA A 61 -10.10 -2.11 -2.92
N VAL A 62 -9.52 -2.70 -1.88
CA VAL A 62 -10.03 -3.92 -1.22
C VAL A 62 -10.66 -3.55 0.13
N ASN A 63 -11.79 -4.16 0.46
CA ASN A 63 -12.48 -4.01 1.74
C ASN A 63 -12.69 -5.35 2.48
N ALA A 64 -12.02 -6.41 2.02
CA ALA A 64 -12.23 -7.78 2.49
C ALA A 64 -11.87 -7.99 3.97
N GLU A 65 -10.90 -7.21 4.48
CA GLU A 65 -10.46 -7.28 5.88
C GLU A 65 -11.33 -6.41 6.82
N CYS A 66 -12.34 -5.70 6.28
CA CYS A 66 -13.24 -4.91 7.11
C CYS A 66 -14.29 -5.77 7.80
N VAL A 67 -14.13 -5.96 9.12
CA VAL A 67 -15.02 -6.80 9.96
C VAL A 67 -16.17 -6.04 10.63
N CYS A 68 -16.52 -4.84 10.16
CA CYS A 68 -17.48 -3.96 10.84
C CYS A 68 -18.96 -4.37 10.70
N GLY A 69 -19.28 -5.40 9.93
CA GLY A 69 -20.64 -5.90 9.73
C GLY A 69 -21.56 -5.02 8.88
N ARG A 70 -21.03 -3.97 8.21
CA ARG A 70 -21.79 -3.00 7.41
C ARG A 70 -21.33 -3.01 5.93
N PRO A 71 -21.66 -4.06 5.16
CA PRO A 71 -21.09 -4.28 3.82
C PRO A 71 -21.42 -3.16 2.82
N GLU A 72 -22.63 -2.60 2.86
CA GLU A 72 -23.02 -1.51 1.95
C GLU A 72 -22.22 -0.23 2.20
N GLU A 73 -21.93 0.08 3.46
CA GLU A 73 -21.09 1.22 3.83
C GLU A 73 -19.63 0.98 3.42
N CYS A 74 -19.11 -0.24 3.63
CA CYS A 74 -17.78 -0.61 3.16
C CYS A 74 -17.64 -0.44 1.64
N GLU A 75 -18.65 -0.84 0.86
CA GLU A 75 -18.65 -0.67 -0.59
C GLU A 75 -18.77 0.79 -1.01
N ALA A 76 -19.51 1.61 -0.25
CA ALA A 76 -19.56 3.05 -0.50
C ALA A 76 -18.19 3.71 -0.30
N VAL A 77 -17.49 3.40 0.80
CA VAL A 77 -16.16 3.96 1.06
C VAL A 77 -15.12 3.42 0.06
N ARG A 78 -15.18 2.13 -0.29
CA ARG A 78 -14.32 1.51 -1.32
C ARG A 78 -14.41 2.26 -2.65
N ARG A 79 -15.63 2.57 -3.11
CA ARG A 79 -15.85 3.36 -4.35
C ARG A 79 -15.31 4.78 -4.27
N VAL A 80 -15.33 5.40 -3.08
CA VAL A 80 -14.67 6.70 -2.89
C VAL A 80 -13.15 6.55 -3.02
N ALA A 81 -12.56 5.49 -2.45
CA ALA A 81 -11.13 5.22 -2.57
C ALA A 81 -10.70 4.99 -4.03
N ASP A 82 -11.47 4.23 -4.83
CA ASP A 82 -11.20 4.03 -6.26
C ASP A 82 -11.19 5.33 -7.09
N ALA A 83 -11.87 6.37 -6.61
CA ALA A 83 -11.95 7.66 -7.31
C ALA A 83 -10.80 8.61 -6.93
N LEU A 84 -9.99 8.28 -5.92
CA LEU A 84 -8.84 9.08 -5.51
C LEU A 84 -7.62 8.68 -6.34
N PRO A 85 -6.74 9.64 -6.70
CA PRO A 85 -5.44 9.29 -7.23
C PRO A 85 -4.64 8.52 -6.17
N LEU A 86 -3.94 7.48 -6.61
CA LEU A 86 -2.91 6.85 -5.78
C LEU A 86 -1.81 7.87 -5.45
N PRO A 87 -1.12 7.73 -4.30
CA PRO A 87 -0.07 8.67 -3.94
C PRO A 87 1.06 8.65 -4.97
N THR A 88 1.71 9.79 -5.16
CA THR A 88 3.02 9.87 -5.82
C THR A 88 4.10 9.23 -4.93
N GLY A 89 5.28 8.95 -5.48
CA GLY A 89 6.41 8.45 -4.68
C GLY A 89 6.81 9.37 -3.52
N ALA A 90 6.71 10.70 -3.70
CA ALA A 90 7.01 11.67 -2.65
C ALA A 90 5.97 11.64 -1.51
N GLU A 91 4.69 11.57 -1.86
CA GLU A 91 3.61 11.44 -0.88
C GLU A 91 3.69 10.11 -0.13
N LEU A 92 3.98 9.00 -0.83
CA LEU A 92 4.17 7.70 -0.20
C LEU A 92 5.33 7.72 0.82
N ALA A 93 6.44 8.38 0.48
CA ALA A 93 7.56 8.53 1.41
C ALA A 93 7.13 9.24 2.70
N GLN A 94 6.33 10.29 2.60
CA GLN A 94 5.78 10.99 3.77
C GLN A 94 4.80 10.12 4.56
N LEU A 95 3.89 9.41 3.89
CA LEU A 95 2.94 8.49 4.54
C LEU A 95 3.67 7.40 5.34
N ILE A 96 4.78 6.86 4.81
CA ILE A 96 5.62 5.90 5.53
C ILE A 96 6.23 6.56 6.77
N LEU A 97 6.83 7.75 6.63
CA LEU A 97 7.43 8.47 7.77
C LEU A 97 6.40 8.78 8.87
N ASP A 98 5.19 9.14 8.49
CA ASP A 98 4.10 9.44 9.43
C ASP A 98 3.61 8.19 10.18
N ALA A 99 3.70 7.01 9.55
CA ALA A 99 3.26 5.74 10.13
C ALA A 99 4.31 5.06 11.04
N LEU A 100 5.58 5.47 10.97
CA LEU A 100 6.63 4.91 11.82
C LEU A 100 6.44 5.32 13.28
N PRO A 101 6.69 4.42 14.25
CA PRO A 101 6.64 4.77 15.67
C PRO A 101 7.70 5.84 15.99
N ARG A 102 7.30 6.83 16.81
CA ARG A 102 8.18 7.89 17.31
C ARG A 102 8.94 7.46 18.56
#